data_AF-A0A7K3LCY0-F1
#
_entry.id   AF-A0A7K3LCY0-F1
#
_cell.length_a   1.000
_cell.length_b   1.000
_cell.length_c   1.000
_cell.angle_alpha   90.00
_cell.angle_beta   90.00
_cell.angle_gamma   90.00
#
_symmetry.space_group_name_H-M   'P 1'
#
loop_
_entity.id
_entity.type
_entity.pdbx_description
1 polymer ?
#
loop_
_entity_poly.entity_id
_entity_poly.type
_entity_poly.pdbx_seq_one_letter_code
_entity_poly.pdbx_strand_id
1 'polypeptide(L)'
;MSESALTHKTPPGTYRCSWNLSKPADDATWQSEGEITLQGGRRPFGGVYGRAPIHFNRDAAGRITGYGAPQNFIYPTVSGTLANGSDVVLVDARLRVWSPDRNTGFSMTGPNARISAWAALTGRGTPTTPDVLVDSGVIQLRHLDAFVARPPIEETSYPAGLYEDDDPSFQMKFRKDSCQTWSDDHAEVEVEYRISAGVNGGYHFHVTFSPTVRVTLKAPVPIKDFFTSWVLPLHGLVSAATGEDEDITYWSCSPLIDGGDEIPSTRRQFEVFTSGVTQEPYASENSIPDKHISAIRLGEGESLLLLLRRWQSLQHEQNPILNTYDIQSLGPEQAPRARFLLLVQALEGLCGHEKRLSGRWTAFTEKRERILSDCREALSSRDFKFLDYWMPNTPYNLEDALTEMLAALPIDLMPELAASALVKGVIATVEKVTTTVGALRYVRNQLSHGTATFDLDELDVVATVLARAVRGHLLRLLEASVAAQERVLSPPKN
;
A
#
# COMPACT_ATOMS: atom_id res chain seq x y z
N MET A 1 15.77 4.50 20.37
CA MET A 1 15.26 4.93 19.06
C MET A 1 15.74 6.35 18.84
N SER A 2 16.47 6.59 17.76
CA SER A 2 16.89 7.93 17.34
C SER A 2 15.67 8.76 16.96
N GLU A 3 15.64 10.03 17.38
CA GLU A 3 14.59 10.97 17.00
C GLU A 3 14.63 11.21 15.47
N SER A 4 13.49 11.05 14.80
CA SER A 4 13.35 11.25 13.36
C SER A 4 13.75 12.66 12.93
N ALA A 5 14.42 12.79 11.78
CA ALA A 5 14.67 14.08 11.16
C ALA A 5 13.42 14.67 10.49
N LEU A 6 12.42 13.82 10.22
CA LEU A 6 11.10 14.21 9.74
C LEU A 6 10.17 14.43 10.93
N THR A 7 9.87 15.69 11.24
CA THR A 7 9.04 16.09 12.39
C THR A 7 7.64 16.50 11.96
N HIS A 8 6.63 16.19 12.78
CA HIS A 8 5.26 16.67 12.58
C HIS A 8 5.14 18.17 12.82
N LYS A 9 4.44 18.87 11.92
CA LYS A 9 3.95 20.23 12.16
C LYS A 9 2.72 20.22 13.07
N THR A 10 1.87 19.20 12.92
CA THR A 10 0.72 18.94 13.79
C THR A 10 0.90 17.56 14.42
N PRO A 11 1.29 17.44 15.69
CA PRO A 11 1.42 16.14 16.33
C PRO A 11 0.10 15.34 16.32
N PRO A 12 0.11 14.00 16.38
CA PRO A 12 -1.11 13.25 16.63
C PRO A 12 -1.77 13.65 17.96
N GLY A 13 -3.09 13.88 17.96
CA GLY A 13 -3.82 14.34 19.14
C GLY A 13 -5.25 14.77 18.88
N THR A 14 -5.92 15.26 19.93
CA THR A 14 -7.25 15.87 19.84
C THR A 14 -7.14 17.39 19.98
N TYR A 15 -7.71 18.10 19.02
CA TYR A 15 -7.59 19.54 18.87
C TYR A 15 -8.96 20.20 18.90
N ARG A 16 -9.06 21.33 19.62
CA ARG A 16 -10.18 22.26 19.47
C ARG A 16 -10.10 22.95 18.12
N CYS A 17 -11.25 23.14 17.49
CA CYS A 17 -11.33 23.79 16.18
C CYS A 17 -12.65 24.56 16.01
N SER A 18 -12.68 25.42 15.00
CA SER A 18 -13.90 26.02 14.47
C SER A 18 -14.16 25.46 13.08
N TRP A 19 -15.33 24.86 12.86
CA TRP A 19 -15.76 24.29 11.59
C TRP A 19 -16.48 25.33 10.75
N ASN A 20 -16.15 25.43 9.47
CA ASN A 20 -16.95 26.13 8.47
C ASN A 20 -17.92 25.11 7.85
N LEU A 21 -19.18 25.14 8.29
CA LEU A 21 -20.23 24.22 7.85
C LEU A 21 -21.25 24.92 6.96
N SER A 22 -21.87 24.16 6.07
CA SER A 22 -23.08 24.57 5.35
C SER A 22 -24.17 23.50 5.52
N LYS A 23 -25.38 23.78 5.04
CA LYS A 23 -26.45 22.79 4.96
C LYS A 23 -26.61 22.39 3.49
N PRO A 24 -26.07 21.24 3.04
CA PRO A 24 -26.22 20.82 1.65
C PRO A 24 -27.69 20.80 1.20
N ALA A 25 -28.05 21.33 0.03
CA ALA A 25 -27.18 21.91 -1.02
C ALA A 25 -27.01 23.45 -0.93
N ASP A 26 -27.31 24.08 0.21
CA ASP A 26 -27.16 25.52 0.41
C ASP A 26 -25.67 25.92 0.47
N ASP A 27 -25.31 27.01 -0.22
CA ASP A 27 -23.94 27.55 -0.23
C ASP A 27 -23.61 28.42 1.01
N ALA A 28 -24.63 28.80 1.78
CA ALA A 28 -24.44 29.65 2.95
C ALA A 28 -23.68 28.90 4.05
N THR A 29 -22.46 29.34 4.35
CA THR A 29 -21.62 28.77 5.40
C THR A 29 -21.78 29.51 6.72
N TRP A 30 -21.54 28.81 7.82
CA TRP A 30 -21.45 29.38 9.16
C TRP A 30 -20.35 28.69 9.96
N GLN A 31 -19.86 29.37 10.99
CA GLN A 31 -18.87 28.82 11.91
C GLN A 31 -19.52 28.07 13.07
N SER A 32 -18.92 26.96 13.47
CA SER A 32 -19.36 26.18 14.62
C SER A 32 -18.20 25.62 15.40
N GLU A 33 -18.24 25.80 16.71
CA GLU A 33 -17.24 25.23 17.60
C GLU A 33 -17.21 23.70 17.49
N GLY A 34 -16.02 23.14 17.65
CA GLY A 34 -15.81 21.73 17.48
C GLY A 34 -14.51 21.20 18.08
N GLU A 35 -14.30 19.92 17.85
CA GLU A 35 -13.02 19.26 18.06
C GLU A 35 -12.78 18.23 16.96
N ILE A 36 -11.51 17.94 16.72
CA ILE A 36 -11.06 16.87 15.83
C ILE A 36 -9.97 16.05 16.50
N THR A 37 -10.05 14.74 16.33
CA THR A 37 -9.02 13.79 16.71
C THR A 37 -8.27 13.35 15.45
N LEU A 38 -6.98 13.63 15.43
CA LEU A 38 -6.02 13.30 14.39
C LEU A 38 -5.06 12.27 14.96
N GLN A 39 -5.26 11.00 14.62
CA GLN A 39 -4.42 9.90 15.11
C GLN A 39 -3.82 9.15 13.93
N GLY A 40 -2.61 8.64 14.15
CA GLY A 40 -1.97 7.68 13.27
C GLY A 40 -2.80 6.41 13.06
N GLY A 41 -2.80 5.88 11.84
CA GLY A 41 -3.45 4.62 11.46
C GLY A 41 -4.97 4.65 11.57
N ARG A 42 -5.58 5.83 11.76
CA ARG A 42 -7.03 5.97 12.01
C ARG A 42 -7.63 7.04 11.13
N ARG A 43 -8.90 6.82 10.75
CA ARG A 43 -9.68 7.85 10.09
C ARG A 43 -9.89 9.03 11.05
N PRO A 44 -9.75 10.28 10.59
CA PRO A 44 -10.03 11.44 11.41
C PRO A 44 -11.51 11.48 11.80
N PHE A 45 -11.77 11.85 13.04
CA PHE A 45 -13.13 12.00 13.55
C PHE A 45 -13.20 13.12 14.58
N GLY A 46 -14.38 13.68 14.78
CA GLY A 46 -14.56 14.85 15.62
C GLY A 46 -16.01 15.10 16.01
N GLY A 47 -16.20 16.20 16.72
CA GLY A 47 -17.50 16.67 17.19
C GLY A 47 -17.76 18.10 16.74
N VAL A 48 -19.03 18.41 16.50
CA VAL A 48 -19.56 19.77 16.40
C VAL A 48 -20.32 20.05 17.69
N TYR A 49 -20.06 21.24 18.23
CA TYR A 49 -20.53 21.72 19.52
C TYR A 49 -21.55 22.85 19.34
N GLY A 50 -21.52 23.55 18.21
CA GLY A 50 -22.45 24.63 17.89
C GLY A 50 -23.54 24.23 16.89
N ARG A 51 -23.98 25.21 16.10
CA ARG A 51 -25.02 25.05 15.07
C ARG A 51 -24.68 23.93 14.09
N ALA A 52 -25.57 22.95 13.95
CA ALA A 52 -25.47 21.88 12.97
C ALA A 52 -26.58 21.97 11.90
N PRO A 53 -26.35 21.49 10.67
CA PRO A 53 -27.40 21.43 9.65
C PRO A 53 -28.52 20.50 10.09
N ILE A 54 -29.78 20.90 9.85
CA ILE A 54 -30.93 20.03 10.10
C ILE A 54 -32.07 20.30 9.11
N HIS A 55 -32.73 19.23 8.69
CA HIS A 55 -34.00 19.28 7.98
C HIS A 55 -35.13 19.23 9.01
N PHE A 56 -35.83 20.35 9.17
CA PHE A 56 -37.03 20.44 9.98
C PHE A 56 -38.25 20.00 9.18
N ASN A 57 -39.12 19.21 9.81
CA ASN A 57 -40.48 19.01 9.36
C ASN A 57 -41.25 20.32 9.49
N ARG A 58 -42.03 20.66 8.47
CA ARG A 58 -42.85 21.87 8.45
C ARG A 58 -44.30 21.52 8.17
N ASP A 59 -45.22 22.24 8.80
CA ASP A 59 -46.64 22.17 8.47
C ASP A 59 -46.96 22.92 7.15
N ALA A 60 -48.22 22.86 6.71
CA ALA A 60 -48.68 23.54 5.51
C ALA A 60 -48.54 25.09 5.58
N ALA A 61 -48.39 25.66 6.77
CA ALA A 61 -48.14 27.08 7.00
C ALA A 61 -46.63 27.41 7.12
N GLY A 62 -45.75 26.44 6.89
CA GLY A 62 -44.29 26.59 6.93
C GLY A 62 -43.68 26.59 8.34
N ARG A 63 -44.46 26.35 9.40
CA ARG A 63 -43.99 26.35 10.79
C ARG A 63 -43.26 25.05 11.09
N ILE A 64 -42.19 25.13 11.87
CA ILE A 64 -41.41 23.95 12.29
C ILE A 64 -42.26 23.11 13.25
N THR A 65 -42.49 21.83 12.90
CA THR A 65 -43.25 20.88 13.73
C THR A 65 -42.38 19.85 14.43
N GLY A 66 -41.13 19.68 13.98
CA GLY A 66 -40.16 18.76 14.58
C GLY A 66 -39.05 18.40 13.60
N TYR A 67 -38.27 17.37 13.91
CA TYR A 67 -37.29 16.78 13.00
C TYR A 67 -37.04 15.32 13.39
N GLY A 68 -36.68 14.47 12.43
CA GLY A 68 -36.18 13.12 12.70
C GLY A 68 -34.67 13.15 12.93
N ALA A 69 -34.16 12.41 13.90
CA ALA A 69 -32.73 12.26 14.18
C ALA A 69 -32.34 10.78 14.33
N PRO A 70 -31.10 10.38 14.00
CA PRO A 70 -30.03 11.22 13.45
C PRO A 70 -30.22 11.51 11.95
N GLN A 71 -29.76 12.69 11.51
CA GLN A 71 -29.64 13.06 10.10
C GLN A 71 -28.19 12.90 9.63
N ASN A 72 -27.98 12.57 8.36
CA ASN A 72 -26.64 12.42 7.78
C ASN A 72 -26.45 13.42 6.65
N PHE A 73 -25.31 14.10 6.65
CA PHE A 73 -24.89 15.02 5.60
C PHE A 73 -23.51 14.58 5.10
N ILE A 74 -23.30 14.69 3.79
CA ILE A 74 -22.05 14.33 3.12
C ILE A 74 -21.48 15.61 2.50
N TYR A 75 -20.20 15.81 2.69
CA TYR A 75 -19.45 16.95 2.19
C TYR A 75 -18.24 16.43 1.43
N PRO A 76 -17.99 16.89 0.18
CA PRO A 76 -16.71 16.65 -0.48
C PRO A 76 -15.55 17.17 0.38
N THR A 77 -15.71 18.40 0.90
CA THR A 77 -14.75 19.03 1.82
C THR A 77 -15.45 19.75 2.97
N VAL A 78 -14.82 19.73 4.15
CA VAL A 78 -15.15 20.61 5.27
C VAL A 78 -13.88 21.26 5.78
N SER A 79 -13.83 22.59 5.76
CA SER A 79 -12.70 23.36 6.27
C SER A 79 -12.94 23.77 7.71
N GLY A 80 -11.87 23.92 8.47
CA GLY A 80 -11.90 24.49 9.81
C GLY A 80 -10.54 25.05 10.19
N THR A 81 -10.50 25.72 11.33
CA THR A 81 -9.27 26.29 11.89
C THR A 81 -9.02 25.69 13.25
N LEU A 82 -7.84 25.10 13.45
CA LEU A 82 -7.38 24.56 14.73
C LEU A 82 -7.04 25.70 15.69
N ALA A 83 -7.13 25.45 16.99
CA ALA A 83 -6.83 26.46 18.02
C ALA A 83 -5.38 26.99 17.98
N ASN A 84 -4.45 26.25 17.37
CA ASN A 84 -3.06 26.67 17.14
C ASN A 84 -2.89 27.58 15.92
N GLY A 85 -3.99 27.94 15.23
CA GLY A 85 -4.00 28.79 14.03
C GLY A 85 -3.71 28.07 12.71
N SER A 86 -3.56 26.75 12.72
CA SER A 86 -3.43 25.97 11.48
C SER A 86 -4.80 25.68 10.88
N ASP A 87 -4.85 25.57 9.56
CA ASP A 87 -6.05 25.16 8.85
C ASP A 87 -6.15 23.63 8.82
N VAL A 88 -7.37 23.13 8.92
CA VAL A 88 -7.71 21.71 8.76
C VAL A 88 -8.77 21.55 7.69
N VAL A 89 -8.56 20.60 6.78
CA VAL A 89 -9.51 20.30 5.70
C VAL A 89 -9.83 18.82 5.74
N LEU A 90 -11.10 18.49 5.92
CA LEU A 90 -11.61 17.13 5.86
C LEU A 90 -12.02 16.81 4.43
N VAL A 91 -11.62 15.65 3.92
CA VAL A 91 -11.96 15.14 2.59
C VAL A 91 -12.92 13.96 2.72
N ASP A 92 -14.02 14.00 1.96
CA ASP A 92 -15.21 13.16 2.12
C ASP A 92 -15.74 13.13 3.56
N ALA A 93 -16.07 14.30 4.09
CA ALA A 93 -16.61 14.37 5.44
C ALA A 93 -18.06 13.87 5.47
N ARG A 94 -18.36 13.02 6.44
CA ARG A 94 -19.72 12.62 6.82
C ARG A 94 -20.04 13.22 8.18
N LEU A 95 -21.08 14.02 8.23
CA LEU A 95 -21.62 14.60 9.46
C LEU A 95 -22.91 13.87 9.85
N ARG A 96 -22.95 13.33 11.07
CA ARG A 96 -24.15 12.75 11.67
C ARG A 96 -24.66 13.69 12.75
N VAL A 97 -25.87 14.22 12.58
CA VAL A 97 -26.46 15.25 13.44
C VAL A 97 -27.60 14.66 14.25
N TRP A 98 -27.57 14.85 15.57
CA TRP A 98 -28.67 14.47 16.47
C TRP A 98 -29.53 15.66 16.89
N SER A 99 -28.96 16.86 16.92
CA SER A 99 -29.63 18.06 17.37
C SER A 99 -29.09 19.31 16.65
N PRO A 100 -29.92 20.31 16.33
CA PRO A 100 -29.47 21.51 15.63
C PRO A 100 -28.48 22.34 16.45
N ASP A 101 -28.58 22.28 17.78
CA ASP A 101 -27.70 22.96 18.73
C ASP A 101 -27.75 22.23 20.09
N ARG A 102 -26.70 22.33 20.89
CA ARG A 102 -26.62 21.82 22.27
C ARG A 102 -27.67 22.40 23.19
N ASN A 103 -28.13 23.62 22.93
CA ASN A 103 -29.05 24.34 23.81
C ASN A 103 -30.54 23.99 23.61
N THR A 104 -30.87 23.05 22.71
CA THR A 104 -32.27 22.74 22.35
C THR A 104 -32.99 21.75 23.29
N GLY A 105 -32.81 21.92 24.60
CA GLY A 105 -33.67 21.32 25.64
C GLY A 105 -33.43 19.84 25.96
N PHE A 106 -32.69 19.10 25.13
CA PHE A 106 -32.17 17.78 25.49
C PHE A 106 -30.80 17.95 26.14
N SER A 107 -30.68 17.58 27.42
CA SER A 107 -29.41 17.60 28.16
C SER A 107 -28.43 16.58 27.54
N MET A 108 -27.76 16.97 26.46
CA MET A 108 -26.69 16.19 25.84
C MET A 108 -25.35 16.64 26.42
N THR A 109 -24.71 15.76 27.18
CA THR A 109 -23.32 15.89 27.57
C THR A 109 -22.44 15.46 26.39
N GLY A 110 -22.13 16.38 25.47
CA GLY A 110 -21.23 16.11 24.34
C GLY A 110 -21.63 16.79 23.04
N PRO A 111 -20.97 16.45 21.92
CA PRO A 111 -21.25 17.04 20.61
C PRO A 111 -22.65 16.70 20.12
N ASN A 112 -23.35 17.72 19.58
CA ASN A 112 -24.69 17.57 18.98
C ASN A 112 -24.63 17.00 17.55
N ALA A 113 -23.44 16.98 16.94
CA ALA A 113 -23.14 16.24 15.72
C ALA A 113 -21.73 15.65 15.74
N ARG A 114 -21.52 14.52 15.07
CA ARG A 114 -20.21 13.87 14.91
C ARG A 114 -19.79 13.91 13.46
N ILE A 115 -18.55 14.27 13.22
CA ILE A 115 -17.95 14.32 11.89
C ILE A 115 -16.87 13.24 11.77
N SER A 116 -16.78 12.61 10.61
CA SER A 116 -15.73 11.66 10.26
C SER A 116 -15.38 11.82 8.79
N ALA A 117 -14.13 11.64 8.39
CA ALA A 117 -13.72 11.84 7.01
C ALA A 117 -12.80 10.71 6.52
N TRP A 118 -12.57 10.65 5.20
CA TRP A 118 -11.55 9.75 4.64
C TRP A 118 -10.15 10.19 5.06
N ALA A 119 -9.86 11.49 4.95
CA ALA A 119 -8.61 12.10 5.39
C ALA A 119 -8.83 13.50 5.98
N ALA A 120 -7.86 13.94 6.77
CA ALA A 120 -7.74 15.30 7.27
C ALA A 120 -6.37 15.85 6.87
N LEU A 121 -6.37 17.00 6.21
CA LEU A 121 -5.16 17.71 5.81
C LEU A 121 -4.94 18.84 6.81
N THR A 122 -3.74 18.94 7.39
CA THR A 122 -3.39 20.07 8.27
C THR A 122 -2.25 20.88 7.70
N GLY A 123 -2.43 22.20 7.63
CA GLY A 123 -1.47 23.09 6.98
C GLY A 123 -1.88 24.55 7.09
N ARG A 124 -1.47 25.36 6.11
CA ARG A 124 -1.84 26.78 6.01
C ARG A 124 -2.45 27.04 4.64
N GLY A 125 -3.62 27.67 4.62
CA GLY A 125 -4.41 27.93 3.42
C GLY A 125 -5.63 27.01 3.32
N THR A 126 -6.55 27.38 2.43
CA THR A 126 -7.73 26.56 2.11
C THR A 126 -7.62 26.10 0.66
N PRO A 127 -7.79 24.78 0.38
CA PRO A 127 -7.81 24.25 -0.98
C PRO A 127 -8.91 24.89 -1.83
N THR A 128 -8.63 25.10 -3.11
CA THR A 128 -9.52 25.82 -4.04
C THR A 128 -10.69 24.99 -4.56
N THR A 129 -10.57 23.67 -4.55
CA THR A 129 -11.54 22.76 -5.19
C THR A 129 -12.13 21.74 -4.21
N PRO A 130 -13.40 21.31 -4.43
CA PRO A 130 -14.02 20.23 -3.64
C PRO A 130 -13.26 18.89 -3.71
N ASP A 131 -12.56 18.63 -4.82
CA ASP A 131 -11.79 17.39 -5.00
C ASP A 131 -10.36 17.47 -4.44
N VAL A 132 -9.96 18.63 -3.91
CA VAL A 132 -8.61 18.92 -3.38
C VAL A 132 -7.52 18.47 -4.35
N LEU A 133 -7.29 19.31 -5.36
CA LEU A 133 -6.24 19.06 -6.35
C LEU A 133 -4.85 19.23 -5.72
N VAL A 134 -3.97 18.25 -5.91
CA VAL A 134 -2.60 18.23 -5.41
C VAL A 134 -1.61 18.07 -6.56
N ASP A 135 -0.49 18.79 -6.48
CA ASP A 135 0.60 18.72 -7.47
C ASP A 135 1.88 18.09 -6.91
N SER A 136 1.95 17.78 -5.62
CA SER A 136 3.11 17.16 -5.01
C SER A 136 2.78 16.43 -3.72
N GLY A 137 3.60 15.44 -3.35
CA GLY A 137 3.55 14.78 -2.06
C GLY A 137 4.91 14.31 -1.59
N VAL A 138 5.09 14.24 -0.26
CA VAL A 138 6.26 13.67 0.41
C VAL A 138 5.81 12.50 1.26
N ILE A 139 6.44 11.36 1.07
CA ILE A 139 6.05 10.07 1.63
C ILE A 139 7.26 9.47 2.34
N GLN A 140 7.05 8.88 3.51
CA GLN A 140 8.02 8.02 4.19
C GLN A 140 7.39 6.66 4.43
N LEU A 141 8.09 5.61 4.02
CA LEU A 141 7.76 4.21 4.27
C LEU A 141 8.84 3.59 5.14
N ARG A 142 8.45 2.66 6.01
CA ARG A 142 9.41 1.83 6.76
C ARG A 142 10.34 1.07 5.78
N HIS A 143 11.60 0.90 6.19
CA HIS A 143 12.69 0.30 5.40
C HIS A 143 12.94 0.94 4.02
N LEU A 144 12.50 2.18 3.80
CA LEU A 144 12.78 2.93 2.57
C LEU A 144 14.28 3.12 2.35
N ASP A 145 15.09 3.28 3.40
CA ASP A 145 16.55 3.31 3.31
C ASP A 145 17.16 2.01 2.78
N ALA A 146 16.65 0.85 3.20
CA ALA A 146 17.03 -0.45 2.67
C ALA A 146 16.69 -0.60 1.18
N PHE A 147 15.51 -0.10 0.78
CA PHE A 147 15.06 -0.07 -0.62
C PHE A 147 15.88 0.91 -1.48
N VAL A 148 16.27 2.05 -0.92
CA VAL A 148 17.15 3.02 -1.57
C VAL A 148 18.56 2.44 -1.71
N ALA A 149 19.03 1.69 -0.72
CA ALA A 149 20.34 1.03 -0.69
C ALA A 149 21.52 1.97 -0.97
N ARG A 150 21.37 3.24 -0.59
CA ARG A 150 22.37 4.29 -0.77
C ARG A 150 22.39 5.14 0.51
N PRO A 151 23.32 4.87 1.45
CA PRO A 151 23.34 5.58 2.73
C PRO A 151 23.74 7.05 2.53
N PRO A 152 23.23 7.99 3.35
CA PRO A 152 23.47 9.42 3.17
C PRO A 152 24.89 9.86 3.57
N ILE A 153 25.60 9.05 4.37
CA ILE A 153 26.98 9.30 4.79
C ILE A 153 27.93 8.54 3.86
N GLU A 154 28.87 9.26 3.24
CA GLU A 154 29.93 8.68 2.41
C GLU A 154 31.11 8.23 3.27
N GLU A 155 31.55 9.10 4.18
CA GLU A 155 32.73 8.91 5.00
C GLU A 155 32.58 9.65 6.34
N THR A 156 33.17 9.08 7.39
CA THR A 156 33.34 9.72 8.70
C THR A 156 34.81 9.64 9.11
N SER A 157 35.40 10.77 9.48
CA SER A 157 36.77 10.83 10.01
C SER A 157 36.76 11.33 11.45
N TYR A 158 37.61 10.70 12.26
CA TYR A 158 37.86 11.07 13.64
C TYR A 158 39.32 11.54 13.77
N PRO A 159 39.61 12.59 14.57
CA PRO A 159 40.98 13.04 14.75
C PRO A 159 41.85 11.93 15.33
N ALA A 160 43.08 11.80 14.85
CA ALA A 160 44.01 10.76 15.30
C ALA A 160 44.57 11.08 16.69
N GLY A 161 44.81 12.38 16.97
CA GLY A 161 45.31 12.87 18.25
C GLY A 161 44.48 14.04 18.76
N LEU A 162 43.42 13.76 19.53
CA LEU A 162 42.50 14.77 20.11
C LEU A 162 43.19 15.93 20.86
N TYR A 163 44.38 15.69 21.41
CA TYR A 163 45.14 16.68 22.19
C TYR A 163 46.53 16.97 21.60
N GLU A 164 46.84 16.38 20.44
CA GLU A 164 48.16 16.40 19.81
C GLU A 164 48.11 17.12 18.46
N ASP A 165 46.97 17.04 17.76
CA ASP A 165 46.73 17.74 16.51
C ASP A 165 46.53 19.24 16.76
N ASP A 166 47.04 20.08 15.86
CA ASP A 166 46.88 21.55 15.94
C ASP A 166 45.41 21.99 15.74
N ASP A 167 44.62 21.19 15.01
CA ASP A 167 43.19 21.40 14.74
C ASP A 167 42.43 20.05 14.64
N PRO A 168 42.19 19.37 15.77
CA PRO A 168 41.53 18.08 15.79
C PRO A 168 40.06 18.25 15.36
N SER A 169 39.73 17.80 14.16
CA SER A 169 38.37 17.90 13.61
C SER A 169 37.74 16.53 13.38
N PHE A 170 36.49 16.40 13.85
CA PHE A 170 35.59 15.33 13.40
C PHE A 170 34.91 15.80 12.12
N GLN A 171 34.93 14.97 11.07
CA GLN A 171 34.28 15.31 9.80
C GLN A 171 33.32 14.21 9.36
N MET A 172 32.23 14.64 8.74
CA MET A 172 31.27 13.75 8.10
C MET A 172 31.03 14.28 6.68
N LYS A 173 31.27 13.43 5.69
CA LYS A 173 31.07 13.74 4.27
C LYS A 173 29.76 13.14 3.81
N PHE A 174 28.86 13.97 3.30
CA PHE A 174 27.61 13.51 2.71
C PHE A 174 27.82 12.93 1.32
N ARG A 175 27.12 11.83 1.05
CA ARG A 175 27.09 11.18 -0.24
C ARG A 175 26.11 11.92 -1.15
N LYS A 176 26.59 12.71 -2.12
CA LYS A 176 25.71 13.47 -3.03
C LYS A 176 24.75 12.57 -3.82
N ASP A 177 25.19 11.39 -4.23
CA ASP A 177 24.38 10.43 -4.98
C ASP A 177 23.37 9.63 -4.13
N SER A 178 23.26 9.91 -2.83
CA SER A 178 22.15 9.40 -2.00
C SER A 178 20.83 10.07 -2.35
N CYS A 179 20.89 11.24 -3.00
CA CYS A 179 19.74 11.89 -3.61
C CYS A 179 19.63 11.43 -5.07
N GLN A 180 18.48 10.90 -5.45
CA GLN A 180 18.25 10.36 -6.81
C GLN A 180 16.93 10.89 -7.34
N THR A 181 16.94 11.35 -8.59
CA THR A 181 15.79 12.00 -9.24
C THR A 181 15.54 11.36 -10.60
N TRP A 182 14.27 11.05 -10.88
CA TRP A 182 13.81 10.52 -12.15
C TRP A 182 12.60 11.34 -12.62
N SER A 183 12.54 11.66 -13.91
CA SER A 183 11.47 12.48 -14.46
C SER A 183 10.98 11.95 -15.80
N ASP A 184 9.69 12.12 -16.07
CA ASP A 184 9.06 11.90 -17.37
C ASP A 184 8.23 13.12 -17.79
N ASP A 185 7.39 12.96 -18.81
CA ASP A 185 6.55 14.04 -19.33
C ASP A 185 5.46 14.51 -18.35
N HIS A 186 5.17 13.77 -17.30
CA HIS A 186 4.05 14.01 -16.39
C HIS A 186 4.46 14.19 -14.93
N ALA A 187 5.56 13.60 -14.49
CA ALA A 187 5.98 13.60 -13.10
C ALA A 187 7.50 13.59 -12.92
N GLU A 188 7.94 14.05 -11.76
CA GLU A 188 9.27 13.89 -11.21
C GLU A 188 9.16 13.16 -9.87
N VAL A 189 10.01 12.17 -9.67
CA VAL A 189 10.11 11.39 -8.44
C VAL A 189 11.54 11.52 -7.93
N GLU A 190 11.67 11.90 -6.67
CA GLU A 190 12.93 12.10 -6.00
C GLU A 190 12.97 11.29 -4.71
N VAL A 191 14.08 10.61 -4.49
CA VAL A 191 14.44 10.04 -3.20
C VAL A 191 15.48 10.96 -2.56
N GLU A 192 15.20 11.41 -1.35
CA GLU A 192 16.11 12.24 -0.55
C GLU A 192 16.11 11.81 0.92
N TYR A 193 17.08 12.30 1.69
CA TYR A 193 17.08 12.16 3.14
C TYR A 193 16.82 13.53 3.78
N ARG A 194 15.80 13.62 4.64
CA ARG A 194 15.65 14.76 5.55
C ARG A 194 16.73 14.68 6.60
N ILE A 195 17.36 15.81 6.90
CA ILE A 195 18.51 15.90 7.80
C ILE A 195 18.15 16.77 8.99
N SER A 196 18.43 16.29 10.19
CA SER A 196 18.39 17.06 11.44
C SER A 196 19.74 16.94 12.13
N ALA A 197 20.28 18.06 12.62
CA ALA A 197 21.60 18.09 13.25
C ALA A 197 21.53 18.75 14.63
N GLY A 198 21.86 17.99 15.67
CA GLY A 198 22.00 18.46 17.04
C GLY A 198 23.43 18.91 17.28
N VAL A 199 23.79 20.12 16.85
CA VAL A 199 25.18 20.64 16.93
C VAL A 199 25.43 21.60 18.10
N ASN A 200 24.37 22.00 18.81
CA ASN A 200 24.43 22.98 19.90
C ASN A 200 24.33 22.34 21.30
N GLY A 201 24.44 21.01 21.41
CA GLY A 201 24.25 20.25 22.65
C GLY A 201 25.40 20.34 23.67
N GLY A 202 26.40 21.20 23.43
CA GLY A 202 27.60 21.37 24.27
C GLY A 202 28.58 20.19 24.20
N TYR A 203 28.13 19.01 24.59
CA TYR A 203 28.93 17.77 24.64
C TYR A 203 28.36 16.63 23.78
N HIS A 204 27.26 16.86 23.06
CA HIS A 204 26.64 15.88 22.16
C HIS A 204 26.53 16.46 20.75
N PHE A 205 27.07 15.71 19.79
CA PHE A 205 26.92 15.96 18.37
C PHE A 205 26.24 14.75 17.74
N HIS A 206 25.12 14.96 17.08
CA HIS A 206 24.46 13.92 16.29
C HIS A 206 23.85 14.50 15.02
N VAL A 207 23.77 13.65 14.00
CA VAL A 207 23.02 13.94 12.79
C VAL A 207 22.09 12.77 12.53
N THR A 208 20.83 13.08 12.28
CA THR A 208 19.79 12.11 11.99
C THR A 208 19.32 12.27 10.55
N PHE A 209 19.01 11.15 9.91
CA PHE A 209 18.50 11.09 8.54
C PHE A 209 17.17 10.34 8.50
N SER A 210 16.21 10.88 7.77
CA SER A 210 14.93 10.23 7.51
C SER A 210 14.71 10.13 6.00
N PRO A 211 14.68 8.92 5.42
CA PRO A 211 14.50 8.77 3.98
C PRO A 211 13.09 9.19 3.59
N THR A 212 12.93 9.89 2.47
CA THR A 212 11.63 10.28 1.95
C THR A 212 11.60 10.19 0.44
N VAL A 213 10.43 9.87 -0.12
CA VAL A 213 10.14 10.00 -1.54
C VAL A 213 9.29 11.24 -1.75
N ARG A 214 9.73 12.13 -2.63
CA ARG A 214 8.95 13.24 -3.16
C ARG A 214 8.44 12.89 -4.54
N VAL A 215 7.16 13.11 -4.78
CA VAL A 215 6.56 13.06 -6.11
C VAL A 215 6.06 14.46 -6.43
N THR A 216 6.44 14.98 -7.59
CA THR A 216 5.97 16.26 -8.14
C THR A 216 5.33 16.01 -9.49
N LEU A 217 4.10 16.49 -9.68
CA LEU A 217 3.32 16.30 -10.90
C LEU A 217 3.30 17.60 -11.71
N LYS A 218 3.38 17.48 -13.04
CA LYS A 218 3.22 18.63 -13.94
C LYS A 218 1.76 19.06 -14.08
N ALA A 219 0.83 18.12 -13.90
CA ALA A 219 -0.61 18.38 -13.85
C ALA A 219 -1.15 17.93 -12.48
N PRO A 220 -1.85 18.83 -11.76
CA PRO A 220 -2.43 18.50 -10.46
C PRO A 220 -3.58 17.49 -10.61
N VAL A 221 -3.72 16.59 -9.64
CA VAL A 221 -4.74 15.53 -9.63
C VAL A 221 -5.51 15.55 -8.31
N PRO A 222 -6.74 15.00 -8.23
CA PRO A 222 -7.43 14.83 -6.97
C PRO A 222 -6.58 14.06 -5.94
N ILE A 223 -6.64 14.46 -4.66
CA ILE A 223 -5.82 13.84 -3.60
C ILE A 223 -5.99 12.32 -3.49
N LYS A 224 -7.20 11.80 -3.76
CA LYS A 224 -7.45 10.36 -3.78
C LYS A 224 -6.74 9.67 -4.92
N ASP A 225 -6.73 10.29 -6.09
CA ASP A 225 -6.04 9.76 -7.27
C ASP A 225 -4.53 9.80 -7.06
N PHE A 226 -4.01 10.83 -6.38
CA PHE A 226 -2.63 10.86 -5.92
C PHE A 226 -2.32 9.69 -4.97
N PHE A 227 -3.19 9.46 -3.99
CA PHE A 227 -3.04 8.35 -3.04
C PHE A 227 -3.03 6.98 -3.75
N THR A 228 -3.99 6.73 -4.64
CA THR A 228 -4.14 5.43 -5.33
C THR A 228 -3.11 5.21 -6.43
N SER A 229 -2.61 6.28 -7.08
CA SER A 229 -1.69 6.17 -8.21
C SER A 229 -0.22 6.34 -7.82
N TRP A 230 0.09 6.92 -6.66
CA TRP A 230 1.48 7.18 -6.26
C TRP A 230 1.82 6.65 -4.87
N VAL A 231 0.98 6.93 -3.85
CA VAL A 231 1.26 6.51 -2.47
C VAL A 231 1.13 5.00 -2.32
N LEU A 232 0.01 4.42 -2.76
CA LEU A 232 -0.23 2.97 -2.67
C LEU A 232 0.71 2.14 -3.56
N PRO A 233 1.02 2.54 -4.81
CA PRO A 233 2.03 1.84 -5.60
C PRO A 233 3.42 1.89 -4.97
N LEU A 234 3.83 3.02 -4.40
CA LEU A 234 5.11 3.10 -3.69
C LEU A 234 5.13 2.18 -2.47
N HIS A 235 4.05 2.17 -1.67
CA HIS A 235 3.86 1.23 -0.58
C HIS A 235 4.01 -0.22 -1.07
N GLY A 236 3.23 -0.61 -2.08
CA GLY A 236 3.27 -1.95 -2.66
C GLY A 236 4.64 -2.34 -3.20
N LEU A 237 5.40 -1.41 -3.79
CA LEU A 237 6.76 -1.65 -4.26
C LEU A 237 7.74 -1.93 -3.11
N VAL A 238 7.74 -1.08 -2.07
CA VAL A 238 8.66 -1.25 -0.94
C VAL A 238 8.31 -2.53 -0.19
N SER A 239 7.02 -2.77 0.11
CA SER A 239 6.54 -3.98 0.76
C SER A 239 6.85 -5.23 -0.07
N ALA A 240 6.65 -5.22 -1.39
CA ALA A 240 7.04 -6.34 -2.25
C ALA A 240 8.56 -6.54 -2.31
N ALA A 241 9.36 -5.49 -2.16
CA ALA A 241 10.81 -5.57 -2.15
C ALA A 241 11.35 -6.14 -0.83
N THR A 242 10.77 -5.79 0.32
CA THR A 242 11.19 -6.30 1.63
C THR A 242 10.55 -7.66 1.96
N GLY A 243 9.30 -7.86 1.56
CA GLY A 243 8.50 -9.04 1.89
C GLY A 243 7.62 -8.86 3.12
N GLU A 244 7.61 -7.66 3.70
CA GLU A 244 6.83 -7.28 4.86
C GLU A 244 5.73 -6.30 4.45
N ASP A 245 4.69 -6.17 5.26
CA ASP A 245 3.69 -5.12 5.10
C ASP A 245 4.22 -3.82 5.72
N GLU A 246 4.88 -2.99 4.90
CA GLU A 246 5.59 -1.80 5.38
C GLU A 246 4.65 -0.65 5.71
N ASP A 247 4.82 -0.03 6.88
CA ASP A 247 3.98 1.10 7.25
C ASP A 247 4.28 2.36 6.40
N ILE A 248 3.24 3.03 5.91
CA ILE A 248 3.33 4.45 5.49
C ILE A 248 3.44 5.30 6.76
N THR A 249 4.67 5.48 7.21
CA THR A 249 5.01 6.22 8.43
C THR A 249 4.67 7.72 8.38
N TYR A 250 4.75 8.33 7.19
CA TYR A 250 4.41 9.73 6.99
C TYR A 250 3.90 9.99 5.57
N TRP A 251 2.89 10.84 5.45
CA TRP A 251 2.47 11.40 4.18
C TRP A 251 2.05 12.85 4.32
N SER A 252 2.50 13.65 3.37
CA SER A 252 2.05 15.03 3.18
C SER A 252 1.81 15.30 1.69
N CYS A 253 0.94 16.26 1.40
CA CYS A 253 0.62 16.67 0.05
C CYS A 253 0.66 18.21 -0.08
N SER A 254 0.75 18.70 -1.32
CA SER A 254 0.71 20.12 -1.63
C SER A 254 -0.56 20.43 -2.43
N PRO A 255 -1.67 20.80 -1.76
CA PRO A 255 -2.89 21.19 -2.45
C PRO A 255 -2.74 22.55 -3.13
N LEU A 256 -3.49 22.76 -4.21
CA LEU A 256 -3.71 24.10 -4.77
C LEU A 256 -4.57 24.90 -3.80
N ILE A 257 -4.11 26.09 -3.43
CA ILE A 257 -4.76 26.97 -2.44
C ILE A 257 -5.09 28.33 -3.06
N ASP A 258 -6.15 28.96 -2.56
CA ASP A 258 -6.62 30.24 -3.09
C ASP A 258 -5.52 31.31 -2.99
N GLY A 259 -5.18 31.94 -4.12
CA GLY A 259 -4.13 32.96 -4.19
C GLY A 259 -2.71 32.43 -3.99
N GLY A 260 -2.51 31.11 -3.97
CA GLY A 260 -1.22 30.47 -3.72
C GLY A 260 -0.67 29.67 -4.89
N ASP A 261 -1.20 29.81 -6.11
CA ASP A 261 -0.73 29.08 -7.29
C ASP A 261 0.72 29.42 -7.66
N GLU A 262 1.20 30.62 -7.30
CA GLU A 262 2.60 31.03 -7.45
C GLU A 262 3.52 30.55 -6.30
N ILE A 263 2.95 30.04 -5.21
CA ILE A 263 3.73 29.57 -4.06
C ILE A 263 4.26 28.17 -4.38
N PRO A 264 5.58 27.93 -4.29
CA PRO A 264 6.16 26.60 -4.53
C PRO A 264 5.51 25.52 -3.66
N SER A 265 5.31 24.32 -4.22
CA SER A 265 4.72 23.17 -3.53
C SER A 265 5.39 22.88 -2.17
N THR A 266 6.71 23.03 -2.09
CA THR A 266 7.50 22.87 -0.86
C THR A 266 7.06 23.77 0.30
N ARG A 267 6.40 24.90 0.02
CA ARG A 267 5.87 25.84 1.03
C ARG A 267 4.38 25.66 1.32
N ARG A 268 3.66 24.87 0.50
CA ARG A 268 2.22 24.57 0.65
C ARG A 268 1.97 23.15 1.16
N GLN A 269 2.86 22.62 1.99
CA GLN A 269 2.79 21.22 2.40
C GLN A 269 1.83 21.02 3.58
N PHE A 270 0.78 20.22 3.35
CA PHE A 270 -0.19 19.78 4.34
C PHE A 270 0.09 18.34 4.78
N GLU A 271 0.08 18.09 6.08
CA GLU A 271 0.19 16.75 6.64
C GLU A 271 -1.14 16.01 6.52
N VAL A 272 -1.10 14.76 6.08
CA VAL A 272 -2.31 13.99 5.79
C VAL A 272 -2.54 12.90 6.84
N PHE A 273 -3.64 13.02 7.57
CA PHE A 273 -4.12 12.02 8.53
C PHE A 273 -5.19 11.15 7.89
N THR A 274 -4.92 9.86 7.76
CA THR A 274 -5.87 8.85 7.26
C THR A 274 -5.53 7.48 7.84
N SER A 275 -6.41 6.50 7.66
CA SER A 275 -6.24 5.16 8.23
C SER A 275 -5.01 4.41 7.71
N GLY A 276 -4.52 4.75 6.51
CA GLY A 276 -3.34 4.11 5.92
C GLY A 276 -2.00 4.73 6.32
N VAL A 277 -1.97 5.76 7.17
CA VAL A 277 -0.72 6.48 7.53
C VAL A 277 -0.53 6.45 9.04
N THR A 278 0.52 5.81 9.53
CA THR A 278 0.74 5.58 10.98
C THR A 278 1.14 6.83 11.74
N GLN A 279 1.64 7.87 11.06
CA GLN A 279 2.15 9.10 11.69
C GLN A 279 3.24 8.79 12.73
N GLU A 280 4.11 7.84 12.40
CA GLU A 280 5.29 7.46 13.19
C GLU A 280 6.56 7.58 12.32
N PRO A 281 6.98 8.80 11.94
CA PRO A 281 8.20 9.00 11.15
C PRO A 281 9.40 8.39 11.85
N TYR A 282 10.33 7.82 11.07
CA TYR A 282 11.53 7.18 11.61
C TYR A 282 12.81 7.80 11.07
N ALA A 283 13.88 7.58 11.83
CA ALA A 283 15.25 7.80 11.44
C ALA A 283 15.86 6.51 10.90
N SER A 284 16.63 6.59 9.83
CA SER A 284 17.43 5.47 9.34
C SER A 284 18.37 4.95 10.42
N GLU A 285 18.37 3.63 10.60
CA GLU A 285 19.32 2.93 11.46
C GLU A 285 20.35 2.21 10.58
N ASN A 286 21.63 2.37 10.89
CA ASN A 286 22.70 1.75 10.12
C ASN A 286 22.96 0.31 10.59
N SER A 287 21.91 -0.50 10.75
CA SER A 287 22.06 -1.90 11.16
C SER A 287 22.43 -2.79 9.96
N ILE A 288 23.25 -3.82 10.19
CA ILE A 288 23.63 -4.78 9.14
C ILE A 288 22.42 -5.58 8.61
N PRO A 289 21.49 -6.05 9.47
CA PRO A 289 20.26 -6.70 9.02
C PRO A 289 19.48 -5.84 8.01
N ASP A 290 19.31 -4.55 8.29
CA ASP A 290 18.46 -3.66 7.47
C ASP A 290 18.95 -3.52 6.02
N LYS A 291 20.27 -3.61 5.79
CA LYS A 291 20.87 -3.45 4.45
C LYS A 291 20.55 -4.59 3.48
N HIS A 292 20.12 -5.74 4.00
CA HIS A 292 19.88 -6.93 3.20
C HIS A 292 18.41 -7.30 3.04
N ILE A 293 17.51 -6.55 3.69
CA ILE A 293 16.07 -6.82 3.67
C ILE A 293 15.48 -6.65 2.27
N SER A 294 15.92 -5.64 1.52
CA SER A 294 15.27 -5.29 0.26
C SER A 294 15.83 -6.02 -0.98
N ALA A 295 14.92 -6.64 -1.74
CA ALA A 295 15.17 -7.22 -3.05
C ALA A 295 15.23 -6.19 -4.17
N ILE A 296 14.73 -4.97 -3.99
CA ILE A 296 14.97 -3.85 -4.94
C ILE A 296 15.92 -2.88 -4.27
N ARG A 297 16.91 -2.39 -5.03
CA ARG A 297 17.96 -1.49 -4.52
C ARG A 297 18.20 -0.38 -5.52
N LEU A 298 17.63 0.80 -5.26
CA LEU A 298 17.73 1.93 -6.19
C LEU A 298 19.18 2.35 -6.44
N GLY A 299 20.02 2.31 -5.41
CA GLY A 299 21.45 2.61 -5.50
C GLY A 299 22.27 1.68 -6.41
N GLU A 300 21.68 0.59 -6.93
CA GLU A 300 22.26 -0.32 -7.92
C GLU A 300 21.83 -0.01 -9.37
N GLY A 301 21.06 1.08 -9.60
CA GLY A 301 20.71 1.58 -10.93
C GLY A 301 19.24 1.42 -11.33
N GLU A 302 18.37 0.96 -10.43
CA GLU A 302 16.93 0.87 -10.66
C GLU A 302 16.29 2.27 -10.74
N SER A 303 15.29 2.44 -11.61
CA SER A 303 14.52 3.69 -11.71
C SER A 303 13.22 3.59 -10.92
N LEU A 304 13.10 4.35 -9.84
CA LEU A 304 11.87 4.35 -9.03
C LEU A 304 10.65 4.80 -9.86
N LEU A 305 10.81 5.81 -10.70
CA LEU A 305 9.72 6.27 -11.57
C LEU A 305 9.32 5.18 -12.57
N LEU A 306 10.27 4.45 -13.16
CA LEU A 306 9.94 3.35 -14.08
C LEU A 306 9.15 2.25 -13.37
N LEU A 307 9.59 1.82 -12.18
CA LEU A 307 8.90 0.82 -11.36
C LEU A 307 7.47 1.26 -11.02
N LEU A 308 7.28 2.52 -10.61
CA LEU A 308 5.96 3.10 -10.33
C LEU A 308 5.08 3.13 -11.59
N ARG A 309 5.64 3.50 -12.75
CA ARG A 309 4.90 3.49 -14.02
C ARG A 309 4.47 2.08 -14.44
N ARG A 310 5.36 1.09 -14.29
CA ARG A 310 5.03 -0.31 -14.55
C ARG A 310 3.93 -0.79 -13.62
N TRP A 311 4.00 -0.46 -12.33
CA TRP A 311 2.93 -0.75 -11.38
C TRP A 311 1.59 -0.15 -11.82
N GLN A 312 1.55 1.14 -12.17
CA GLN A 312 0.34 1.82 -12.66
C GLN A 312 -0.21 1.15 -13.94
N SER A 313 0.65 0.73 -14.88
CA SER A 313 0.25 -0.03 -16.08
C SER A 313 -0.43 -1.35 -15.69
N LEU A 314 0.19 -2.12 -14.80
CA LEU A 314 -0.35 -3.40 -14.33
C LEU A 314 -1.71 -3.22 -13.62
N GLN A 315 -1.90 -2.13 -12.87
CA GLN A 315 -3.20 -1.79 -12.26
C GLN A 315 -4.24 -1.49 -13.35
N HIS A 316 -3.88 -0.69 -14.36
CA HIS A 316 -4.78 -0.36 -15.48
C HIS A 316 -5.17 -1.60 -16.30
N GLU A 317 -4.24 -2.52 -16.51
CA GLU A 317 -4.43 -3.82 -17.16
C GLU A 317 -5.27 -4.80 -16.32
N GLN A 318 -5.56 -4.45 -15.06
CA GLN A 318 -6.17 -5.34 -14.07
C GLN A 318 -5.40 -6.65 -13.94
N ASN A 319 -4.07 -6.58 -13.94
CA ASN A 319 -3.22 -7.76 -13.87
C ASN A 319 -3.57 -8.58 -12.61
N PRO A 320 -3.85 -9.89 -12.73
CA PRO A 320 -4.31 -10.70 -11.62
C PRO A 320 -3.32 -10.74 -10.47
N ILE A 321 -2.02 -10.56 -10.72
CA ILE A 321 -1.04 -10.55 -9.63
C ILE A 321 -1.35 -9.42 -8.64
N LEU A 322 -1.70 -8.21 -9.09
CA LEU A 322 -2.01 -7.09 -8.19
C LEU A 322 -3.40 -7.23 -7.53
N ASN A 323 -4.30 -7.99 -8.15
CA ASN A 323 -5.65 -8.22 -7.61
C ASN A 323 -5.69 -9.38 -6.60
N THR A 324 -4.74 -10.31 -6.66
CA THR A 324 -4.68 -11.51 -5.81
C THR A 324 -3.54 -11.46 -4.80
N TYR A 325 -2.43 -10.81 -5.16
CA TYR A 325 -1.33 -10.53 -4.26
C TYR A 325 -1.53 -9.18 -3.59
N ASP A 326 -2.22 -9.20 -2.46
CA ASP A 326 -2.24 -8.10 -1.50
C ASP A 326 -1.33 -8.48 -0.33
N ILE A 327 -0.23 -7.75 -0.15
CA ILE A 327 0.77 -8.08 0.87
C ILE A 327 0.21 -7.96 2.29
N GLN A 328 -0.81 -7.13 2.50
CA GLN A 328 -1.52 -7.02 3.78
C GLN A 328 -2.35 -8.28 4.06
N SER A 329 -2.90 -8.88 3.00
CA SER A 329 -3.71 -10.11 3.04
C SER A 329 -2.87 -11.39 2.91
N LEU A 330 -1.57 -11.28 2.63
CA LEU A 330 -0.65 -12.39 2.36
C LEU A 330 0.65 -12.35 3.17
N GLY A 331 0.75 -11.45 4.14
CA GLY A 331 1.92 -11.35 5.01
C GLY A 331 2.07 -12.55 5.97
N PRO A 332 3.19 -12.62 6.70
CA PRO A 332 3.47 -13.67 7.69
C PRO A 332 2.39 -13.79 8.78
N GLU A 333 1.72 -12.68 9.12
CA GLU A 333 0.70 -12.63 10.17
C GLU A 333 -0.64 -13.28 9.78
N GLN A 334 -0.83 -13.62 8.51
CA GLN A 334 -2.05 -14.27 8.03
C GLN A 334 -2.05 -15.77 8.30
N ALA A 335 -3.24 -16.35 8.46
CA ALA A 335 -3.37 -17.79 8.67
C ALA A 335 -2.70 -18.58 7.52
N PRO A 336 -1.77 -19.51 7.79
CA PRO A 336 -0.99 -20.21 6.76
C PRO A 336 -1.85 -20.87 5.66
N ARG A 337 -3.04 -21.37 6.04
CA ARG A 337 -4.03 -21.92 5.11
C ARG A 337 -4.50 -20.89 4.07
N ALA A 338 -4.87 -19.69 4.51
CA ALA A 338 -5.37 -18.63 3.62
C ALA A 338 -4.23 -18.16 2.70
N ARG A 339 -3.04 -17.94 3.28
CA ARG A 339 -1.84 -17.54 2.54
C ARG A 339 -1.50 -18.55 1.45
N PHE A 340 -1.45 -19.85 1.78
CA PHE A 340 -1.19 -20.91 0.81
C PHE A 340 -2.20 -20.90 -0.35
N LEU A 341 -3.50 -20.86 -0.05
CA LEU A 341 -4.55 -20.90 -1.08
C LEU A 341 -4.49 -19.72 -2.04
N LEU A 342 -4.33 -18.50 -1.50
CA LEU A 342 -4.28 -17.29 -2.29
C LEU A 342 -2.98 -17.18 -3.12
N LEU A 343 -1.83 -17.61 -2.59
CA LEU A 343 -0.58 -17.64 -3.35
C LEU A 343 -0.64 -18.61 -4.53
N VAL A 344 -1.20 -19.80 -4.33
CA VAL A 344 -1.44 -20.76 -5.41
C VAL A 344 -2.40 -20.16 -6.45
N GLN A 345 -3.48 -19.51 -6.01
CA GLN A 345 -4.43 -18.83 -6.89
C GLN A 345 -3.79 -17.66 -7.66
N ALA A 346 -2.85 -16.93 -7.08
CA ALA A 346 -2.14 -15.84 -7.74
C ALA A 346 -1.27 -16.34 -8.90
N LEU A 347 -0.50 -17.42 -8.67
CA LEU A 347 0.29 -18.06 -9.73
C LEU A 347 -0.61 -18.66 -10.82
N GLU A 348 -1.69 -19.32 -10.40
CA GLU A 348 -2.69 -19.90 -11.28
C GLU A 348 -3.32 -18.84 -12.20
N GLY A 349 -3.82 -17.74 -11.61
CA GLY A 349 -4.45 -16.64 -12.31
C GLY A 349 -3.49 -15.92 -13.27
N LEU A 350 -2.24 -15.70 -12.84
CA LEU A 350 -1.22 -15.07 -13.69
C LEU A 350 -0.86 -15.94 -14.90
N CYS A 351 -0.72 -17.26 -14.71
CA CYS A 351 -0.45 -18.19 -15.81
C CYS A 351 -1.53 -18.12 -16.90
N GLY A 352 -2.80 -18.09 -16.47
CA GLY A 352 -3.95 -17.93 -17.36
C GLY A 352 -3.97 -16.58 -18.08
N HIS A 353 -3.69 -15.49 -17.35
CA HIS A 353 -3.67 -14.14 -17.92
C HIS A 353 -2.56 -13.95 -18.97
N GLU A 354 -1.37 -14.45 -18.71
CA GLU A 354 -0.26 -14.45 -19.68
C GLU A 354 -0.42 -15.49 -20.80
N LYS A 355 -1.50 -16.28 -20.78
CA LYS A 355 -1.82 -17.32 -21.78
C LYS A 355 -0.69 -18.32 -22.04
N ARG A 356 0.11 -18.63 -21.00
CA ARG A 356 1.32 -19.46 -21.12
C ARG A 356 1.05 -20.87 -21.63
N LEU A 357 -0.13 -21.41 -21.33
CA LEU A 357 -0.55 -22.75 -21.74
C LEU A 357 -1.33 -22.77 -23.07
N SER A 358 -1.50 -21.64 -23.75
CA SER A 358 -2.36 -21.51 -24.94
C SER A 358 -1.99 -22.47 -26.07
N GLY A 359 -0.70 -22.67 -26.35
CA GLY A 359 -0.26 -23.64 -27.38
C GLY A 359 -0.66 -25.08 -27.04
N ARG A 360 -0.54 -25.48 -25.77
CA ARG A 360 -1.01 -26.79 -25.29
C ARG A 360 -2.53 -26.91 -25.40
N TRP A 361 -3.26 -25.82 -25.17
CA TRP A 361 -4.72 -25.80 -25.30
C TRP A 361 -5.16 -26.04 -26.73
N THR A 362 -4.58 -25.32 -27.69
CA THR A 362 -4.88 -25.51 -29.12
C THR A 362 -4.67 -26.96 -29.52
N ALA A 363 -3.51 -27.54 -29.18
CA ALA A 363 -3.20 -28.94 -29.52
C ALA A 363 -4.16 -29.95 -28.85
N PHE A 364 -4.59 -29.71 -27.61
CA PHE A 364 -5.57 -30.56 -26.94
C PHE A 364 -6.95 -30.46 -27.59
N THR A 365 -7.41 -29.24 -27.86
CA THR A 365 -8.72 -28.99 -28.50
C THR A 365 -8.77 -29.65 -29.87
N GLU A 366 -7.74 -29.45 -30.71
CA GLU A 366 -7.63 -30.11 -32.02
C GLU A 366 -7.65 -31.64 -31.89
N LYS A 367 -6.91 -32.19 -30.92
CA LYS A 367 -6.90 -33.64 -30.67
C LYS A 367 -8.27 -34.14 -30.19
N ARG A 368 -8.94 -33.42 -29.31
CA ARG A 368 -10.28 -33.74 -28.78
C ARG A 368 -11.31 -33.71 -29.90
N GLU A 369 -11.32 -32.65 -30.70
CA GLU A 369 -12.23 -32.50 -31.84
C GLU A 369 -12.00 -33.59 -32.88
N ARG A 370 -10.75 -33.92 -33.18
CA ARG A 370 -10.41 -35.04 -34.06
C ARG A 370 -10.94 -36.37 -33.52
N ILE A 371 -10.68 -36.70 -32.26
CA ILE A 371 -11.17 -37.94 -31.63
C ILE A 371 -12.71 -38.00 -31.66
N LEU A 372 -13.38 -36.90 -31.34
CA LEU A 372 -14.83 -36.82 -31.41
C LEU A 372 -15.34 -37.00 -32.84
N SER A 373 -14.70 -36.39 -33.83
CA SER A 373 -15.05 -36.57 -35.22
C SER A 373 -14.91 -38.03 -35.66
N ASP A 374 -13.78 -38.66 -35.34
CA ASP A 374 -13.47 -40.05 -35.70
C ASP A 374 -14.45 -41.04 -35.05
N CYS A 375 -14.89 -40.78 -33.82
CA CYS A 375 -15.82 -41.65 -33.10
C CYS A 375 -17.29 -41.43 -33.47
N ARG A 376 -17.63 -40.33 -34.17
CA ARG A 376 -19.03 -39.93 -34.36
C ARG A 376 -19.84 -40.91 -35.20
N GLU A 377 -19.23 -41.47 -36.24
CA GLU A 377 -19.89 -42.45 -37.11
C GLU A 377 -19.77 -43.88 -36.56
N ALA A 378 -18.81 -44.13 -35.67
CA ALA A 378 -18.52 -45.45 -35.11
C ALA A 378 -19.34 -45.80 -33.86
N LEU A 379 -19.89 -44.80 -33.17
CA LEU A 379 -20.63 -44.98 -31.91
C LEU A 379 -22.13 -44.72 -32.07
N SER A 380 -22.93 -45.38 -31.24
CA SER A 380 -24.35 -45.05 -31.13
C SER A 380 -24.53 -43.63 -30.60
N SER A 381 -25.65 -42.97 -30.91
CA SER A 381 -25.93 -41.61 -30.42
C SER A 381 -25.90 -41.50 -28.88
N ARG A 382 -26.19 -42.59 -28.17
CA ARG A 382 -26.13 -42.62 -26.69
C ARG A 382 -24.68 -42.68 -26.21
N ASP A 383 -23.88 -43.55 -26.80
CA ASP A 383 -22.49 -43.75 -26.40
C ASP A 383 -21.61 -42.56 -26.81
N PHE A 384 -21.89 -41.94 -27.95
CA PHE A 384 -21.24 -40.71 -28.36
C PHE A 384 -21.49 -39.57 -27.37
N LYS A 385 -22.75 -39.37 -26.94
CA LYS A 385 -23.08 -38.37 -25.91
C LYS A 385 -22.39 -38.66 -24.58
N PHE A 386 -22.27 -39.93 -24.21
CA PHE A 386 -21.54 -40.33 -23.01
C PHE A 386 -20.04 -39.98 -23.15
N LEU A 387 -19.42 -40.33 -24.28
CA LEU A 387 -18.02 -40.01 -24.57
C LEU A 387 -17.77 -38.49 -24.54
N ASP A 388 -18.56 -37.71 -25.27
CA ASP A 388 -18.40 -36.24 -25.34
C ASP A 388 -18.57 -35.58 -23.97
N TYR A 389 -19.53 -36.06 -23.17
CA TYR A 389 -19.77 -35.57 -21.81
C TYR A 389 -18.61 -35.88 -20.85
N TRP A 390 -18.05 -37.09 -20.91
CA TRP A 390 -16.98 -37.53 -20.00
C TRP A 390 -15.58 -37.14 -20.47
N MET A 391 -15.41 -36.73 -21.72
CA MET A 391 -14.13 -36.26 -22.22
C MET A 391 -13.89 -34.83 -21.73
N PRO A 392 -12.75 -34.56 -21.06
CA PRO A 392 -12.47 -33.23 -20.53
C PRO A 392 -12.55 -32.15 -21.60
N ASN A 393 -13.20 -31.04 -21.27
CA ASN A 393 -13.31 -29.88 -22.17
C ASN A 393 -12.06 -28.99 -22.16
N THR A 394 -11.17 -29.19 -21.18
CA THR A 394 -9.91 -28.45 -21.09
C THR A 394 -8.79 -29.40 -20.68
N PRO A 395 -7.55 -29.19 -21.14
CA PRO A 395 -6.39 -29.88 -20.61
C PRO A 395 -5.94 -29.29 -19.26
N TYR A 396 -6.69 -28.34 -18.71
CA TYR A 396 -6.23 -27.49 -17.64
C TYR A 396 -6.14 -28.24 -16.31
N ASN A 397 -4.94 -28.27 -15.76
CA ASN A 397 -4.66 -28.79 -14.44
C ASN A 397 -3.77 -27.79 -13.71
N LEU A 398 -4.09 -27.49 -12.45
CA LEU A 398 -3.30 -26.59 -11.59
C LEU A 398 -1.81 -26.98 -11.57
N GLU A 399 -1.53 -28.27 -11.71
CA GLU A 399 -0.17 -28.79 -11.81
C GLU A 399 0.64 -28.19 -12.98
N ASP A 400 0.02 -28.05 -14.15
CA ASP A 400 0.66 -27.44 -15.31
C ASP A 400 0.93 -25.95 -15.07
N ALA A 401 -0.04 -25.24 -14.50
CA ALA A 401 0.11 -23.83 -14.19
C ALA A 401 1.26 -23.60 -13.21
N LEU A 402 1.31 -24.37 -12.11
CA LEU A 402 2.40 -24.26 -11.13
C LEU A 402 3.76 -24.63 -11.73
N THR A 403 3.81 -25.65 -12.59
CA THR A 403 5.05 -26.05 -13.28
C THR A 403 5.57 -24.92 -14.17
N GLU A 404 4.73 -24.35 -15.03
CA GLU A 404 5.11 -23.27 -15.94
C GLU A 404 5.51 -21.99 -15.20
N MET A 405 4.84 -21.66 -14.11
CA MET A 405 5.15 -20.45 -13.35
C MET A 405 6.47 -20.60 -12.60
N LEU A 406 6.66 -21.71 -11.85
CA LEU A 406 7.90 -21.94 -11.11
C LEU A 406 9.12 -22.06 -12.05
N ALA A 407 8.98 -22.71 -13.21
CA ALA A 407 10.06 -22.89 -14.18
C ALA A 407 10.50 -21.58 -14.86
N ALA A 408 9.65 -20.55 -14.85
CA ALA A 408 9.95 -19.28 -15.51
C ALA A 408 10.67 -18.27 -14.62
N LEU A 409 10.92 -18.62 -13.36
CA LEU A 409 11.71 -17.80 -12.45
C LEU A 409 13.22 -18.05 -12.70
N PRO A 410 14.09 -17.06 -12.47
CA PRO A 410 15.53 -17.21 -12.67
C PRO A 410 16.19 -18.19 -11.68
N ILE A 411 15.52 -18.56 -10.58
CA ILE A 411 15.99 -19.54 -9.60
C ILE A 411 14.96 -20.66 -9.47
N ASP A 412 15.43 -21.91 -9.52
CA ASP A 412 14.58 -23.09 -9.33
C ASP A 412 14.24 -23.30 -7.85
N LEU A 413 12.97 -23.07 -7.50
CA LEU A 413 12.41 -23.29 -6.16
C LEU A 413 11.89 -24.72 -5.95
N MET A 414 11.83 -25.56 -6.98
CA MET A 414 11.29 -26.92 -6.88
C MET A 414 12.05 -27.81 -5.90
N PRO A 415 13.40 -27.78 -5.81
CA PRO A 415 14.15 -28.58 -4.84
C PRO A 415 13.80 -28.21 -3.40
N GLU A 416 13.60 -26.93 -3.12
CA GLU A 416 13.22 -26.45 -1.78
C GLU A 416 11.80 -26.89 -1.41
N LEU A 417 10.84 -26.73 -2.33
CA LEU A 417 9.48 -27.23 -2.15
C LEU A 417 9.45 -28.75 -1.94
N ALA A 418 10.21 -29.50 -2.74
CA ALA A 418 10.33 -30.96 -2.62
C ALA A 418 10.95 -31.40 -1.29
N ALA A 419 11.82 -30.56 -0.71
CA ALA A 419 12.45 -30.85 0.56
C ALA A 419 11.53 -30.63 1.77
N SER A 420 10.43 -29.88 1.62
CA SER A 420 9.49 -29.57 2.70
C SER A 420 8.82 -30.83 3.29
N ALA A 421 8.52 -30.78 4.59
CA ALA A 421 7.84 -31.87 5.29
C ALA A 421 6.44 -32.14 4.71
N LEU A 422 5.68 -31.07 4.42
CA LEU A 422 4.35 -31.17 3.80
C LEU A 422 4.37 -31.99 2.51
N VAL A 423 5.25 -31.63 1.57
CA VAL A 423 5.32 -32.30 0.26
C VAL A 423 5.76 -33.76 0.41
N LYS A 424 6.79 -34.02 1.23
CA LYS A 424 7.24 -35.40 1.51
C LYS A 424 6.14 -36.24 2.14
N GLY A 425 5.41 -35.69 3.10
CA GLY A 425 4.30 -36.35 3.78
C GLY A 425 3.19 -36.74 2.81
N VAL A 426 2.79 -35.82 1.92
CA VAL A 426 1.76 -36.10 0.89
C VAL A 426 2.22 -37.17 -0.09
N ILE A 427 3.45 -37.09 -0.61
CA ILE A 427 3.96 -38.08 -1.58
C ILE A 427 4.08 -39.46 -0.95
N ALA A 428 4.48 -39.55 0.33
CA ALA A 428 4.62 -40.82 1.03
C ALA A 428 3.26 -41.48 1.36
N THR A 429 2.20 -40.69 1.53
CA THR A 429 0.89 -41.18 2.02
C THR A 429 -0.17 -41.32 0.93
N VAL A 430 -0.05 -40.56 -0.16
CA VAL A 430 -1.06 -40.52 -1.22
C VAL A 430 -0.53 -41.21 -2.48
N GLU A 431 -0.93 -42.48 -2.68
CA GLU A 431 -0.42 -43.38 -3.73
C GLU A 431 -0.38 -42.77 -5.15
N LYS A 432 -1.36 -41.94 -5.50
CA LYS A 432 -1.48 -41.32 -6.84
C LYS A 432 -0.71 -40.02 -7.02
N VAL A 433 0.00 -39.55 -6.00
CA VAL A 433 0.71 -38.26 -6.01
C VAL A 433 2.21 -38.50 -5.92
N THR A 434 2.92 -38.26 -7.01
CA THR A 434 4.35 -38.57 -7.14
C THR A 434 5.24 -37.35 -7.43
N THR A 435 4.65 -36.19 -7.70
CA THR A 435 5.36 -34.95 -8.06
C THR A 435 5.16 -33.87 -6.99
N THR A 436 6.13 -32.96 -6.85
CA THR A 436 6.03 -31.80 -5.94
C THR A 436 4.80 -30.96 -6.24
N VAL A 437 4.61 -30.56 -7.50
CA VAL A 437 3.44 -29.78 -7.95
C VAL A 437 2.12 -30.57 -7.80
N GLY A 438 2.16 -31.89 -7.98
CA GLY A 438 1.02 -32.77 -7.71
C GLY A 438 0.62 -32.78 -6.23
N ALA A 439 1.61 -32.75 -5.32
CA ALA A 439 1.38 -32.63 -3.88
C ALA A 439 0.77 -31.26 -3.52
N LEU A 440 1.30 -30.16 -4.07
CA LEU A 440 0.73 -28.83 -3.85
C LEU A 440 -0.72 -28.73 -4.35
N ARG A 441 -1.02 -29.29 -5.52
CA ARG A 441 -2.39 -29.39 -6.05
C ARG A 441 -3.29 -30.21 -5.12
N TYR A 442 -2.80 -31.34 -4.62
CA TYR A 442 -3.57 -32.18 -3.70
C TYR A 442 -3.92 -31.39 -2.43
N VAL A 443 -2.92 -30.77 -1.79
CA VAL A 443 -3.12 -29.92 -0.59
C VAL A 443 -4.13 -28.81 -0.86
N ARG A 444 -3.97 -28.08 -1.97
CA ARG A 444 -4.91 -27.02 -2.39
C ARG A 444 -6.33 -27.55 -2.47
N ASN A 445 -6.56 -28.66 -3.15
CA ASN A 445 -7.90 -29.22 -3.31
C ASN A 445 -8.50 -29.67 -1.98
N GLN A 446 -7.72 -30.33 -1.12
CA GLN A 446 -8.19 -30.74 0.21
C GLN A 446 -8.57 -29.53 1.08
N LEU A 447 -7.75 -28.47 1.07
CA LEU A 447 -8.00 -27.24 1.81
C LEU A 447 -9.20 -26.47 1.27
N SER A 448 -9.37 -26.37 -0.06
CA SER A 448 -10.50 -25.69 -0.69
C SER A 448 -11.84 -26.38 -0.42
N HIS A 449 -11.85 -27.71 -0.38
CA HIS A 449 -13.06 -28.49 -0.08
C HIS A 449 -13.30 -28.72 1.41
N GLY A 450 -12.33 -28.36 2.27
CA GLY A 450 -12.42 -28.58 3.72
C GLY A 450 -12.41 -30.05 4.11
N THR A 451 -11.85 -30.91 3.26
CA THR A 451 -11.88 -32.37 3.42
C THR A 451 -10.70 -32.92 4.23
N ALA A 452 -9.65 -32.13 4.42
CA ALA A 452 -8.53 -32.45 5.30
C ALA A 452 -7.91 -31.19 5.92
N THR A 453 -7.12 -31.41 6.97
CA THR A 453 -6.27 -30.41 7.62
C THR A 453 -4.81 -30.84 7.50
N PHE A 454 -3.91 -29.87 7.43
CA PHE A 454 -2.47 -30.08 7.42
C PHE A 454 -1.85 -29.31 8.58
N ASP A 455 -0.62 -29.69 8.95
CA ASP A 455 0.15 -28.96 9.95
C ASP A 455 0.37 -27.50 9.50
N LEU A 456 0.18 -26.57 10.44
CA LEU A 456 0.22 -25.15 10.13
C LEU A 456 1.64 -24.65 9.87
N ASP A 457 2.63 -25.18 10.57
CA ASP A 457 4.03 -24.80 10.39
C ASP A 457 4.55 -25.36 9.06
N GLU A 458 4.17 -26.60 8.71
CA GLU A 458 4.52 -27.18 7.42
C GLU A 458 3.87 -26.43 6.24
N LEU A 459 2.62 -25.97 6.40
CA LEU A 459 1.96 -25.10 5.42
C LEU A 459 2.64 -23.73 5.31
N ASP A 460 3.03 -23.14 6.44
CA ASP A 460 3.70 -21.84 6.48
C ASP A 460 5.02 -21.88 5.71
N VAL A 461 5.84 -22.92 5.92
CA VAL A 461 7.10 -23.14 5.19
C VAL A 461 6.87 -23.13 3.69
N VAL A 462 5.90 -23.92 3.20
CA VAL A 462 5.59 -23.97 1.76
C VAL A 462 5.04 -22.63 1.27
N ALA A 463 4.15 -22.00 2.03
CA ALA A 463 3.60 -20.69 1.69
C ALA A 463 4.70 -19.61 1.60
N THR A 464 5.73 -19.67 2.43
CA THR A 464 6.89 -18.76 2.37
C THR A 464 7.69 -18.93 1.07
N VAL A 465 7.88 -20.17 0.60
CA VAL A 465 8.51 -20.41 -0.72
C VAL A 465 7.62 -19.88 -1.85
N LEU A 466 6.31 -20.13 -1.80
CA LEU A 466 5.37 -19.64 -2.82
C LEU A 466 5.24 -18.11 -2.80
N ALA A 467 5.34 -17.46 -1.64
CA ALA A 467 5.34 -16.00 -1.53
C ALA A 467 6.54 -15.39 -2.27
N ARG A 468 7.73 -16.00 -2.15
CA ARG A 468 8.91 -15.61 -2.94
C ARG A 468 8.67 -15.81 -4.44
N ALA A 469 8.04 -16.91 -4.85
CA ALA A 469 7.70 -17.15 -6.26
C ALA A 469 6.77 -16.06 -6.82
N VAL A 470 5.70 -15.72 -6.10
CA VAL A 470 4.76 -14.65 -6.50
C VAL A 470 5.47 -13.30 -6.57
N ARG A 471 6.24 -12.92 -5.55
CA ARG A 471 7.04 -11.69 -5.56
C ARG A 471 8.06 -11.67 -6.70
N GLY A 472 8.69 -12.80 -7.03
CA GLY A 472 9.58 -12.94 -8.18
C GLY A 472 8.89 -12.61 -9.51
N HIS A 473 7.66 -13.09 -9.70
CA HIS A 473 6.88 -12.72 -10.89
C HIS A 473 6.43 -11.26 -10.87
N LEU A 474 6.10 -10.68 -9.71
CA LEU A 474 5.80 -9.27 -9.59
C LEU A 474 7.00 -8.43 -10.02
N LEU A 475 8.19 -8.70 -9.49
CA LEU A 475 9.43 -8.00 -9.86
C LEU A 475 9.76 -8.16 -11.35
N ARG A 476 9.52 -9.35 -11.93
CA ARG A 476 9.65 -9.57 -13.38
C ARG A 476 8.68 -8.68 -14.19
N LEU A 477 7.41 -8.59 -13.78
CA LEU A 477 6.39 -7.78 -14.47
C LEU A 477 6.65 -6.27 -14.31
N LEU A 478 7.24 -5.87 -13.18
CA LEU A 478 7.75 -4.53 -12.94
C LEU A 478 9.01 -4.21 -13.74
N GLU A 479 9.57 -5.18 -14.46
CA GLU A 479 10.81 -5.06 -15.23
C GLU A 479 12.02 -4.70 -14.35
N ALA A 480 11.99 -5.09 -13.07
CA ALA A 480 13.13 -4.96 -12.16
C ALA A 480 14.29 -5.85 -12.65
N SER A 481 15.52 -5.48 -12.27
CA SER A 481 16.73 -6.21 -12.66
C SER A 481 16.70 -7.68 -12.30
N VAL A 482 17.44 -8.49 -13.05
CA VAL A 482 17.60 -9.93 -12.77
C VAL A 482 18.16 -10.14 -11.35
N ALA A 483 19.10 -9.29 -10.91
CA ALA A 483 19.65 -9.34 -9.56
C ALA A 483 18.57 -9.12 -8.48
N ALA A 484 17.60 -8.23 -8.71
CA ALA A 484 16.48 -8.03 -7.80
C ALA A 484 15.56 -9.27 -7.77
N GLN A 485 15.28 -9.86 -8.92
CA GLN A 485 14.50 -11.10 -9.05
C GLN A 485 15.19 -12.29 -8.37
N GLU A 486 16.51 -12.42 -8.47
CA GLU A 486 17.28 -13.45 -7.79
C GLU A 486 17.28 -13.26 -6.26
N ARG A 487 17.47 -12.01 -5.79
CA ARG A 487 17.48 -11.68 -4.36
C ARG A 487 16.15 -12.00 -3.67
N VAL A 488 15.01 -11.78 -4.32
CA VAL A 488 13.71 -12.13 -3.73
C VAL A 488 13.48 -13.64 -3.65
N LEU A 489 14.04 -14.41 -4.59
CA LEU A 489 13.89 -15.87 -4.64
C LEU A 489 14.84 -16.57 -3.68
N SER A 490 16.03 -16.02 -3.47
CA SER A 490 17.05 -16.54 -2.55
C SER A 490 17.52 -15.44 -1.59
N PRO A 491 16.69 -15.06 -0.60
CA PRO A 491 17.10 -14.06 0.38
C PRO A 491 18.32 -14.57 1.16
N PRO A 492 19.24 -13.68 1.56
CA PRO A 492 20.38 -14.07 2.38
C PRO A 492 19.91 -14.76 3.66
N LYS A 493 20.58 -15.85 4.04
CA LYS A 493 20.29 -16.54 5.30
C LYS A 493 20.64 -15.58 6.45
N ASN A 494 19.64 -15.26 7.26
CA ASN A 494 19.83 -14.52 8.52
C ASN A 494 20.68 -15.31 9.51
#